data_AF-K1TM03-F1
#
_entry.id   AF-K1TM03-F1
#
_cell.length_a   1.000
_cell.length_b   1.000
_cell.length_c   1.000
_cell.angle_alpha   90.00
_cell.angle_beta   90.00
_cell.angle_gamma   90.00
#
_symmetry.space_group_name_H-M   'P 1'
#
loop_
_entity.id
_entity.type
_entity.pdbx_description
1 polymer ?
#
loop_
_entity_poly.entity_id
_entity_poly.type
_entity_poly.pdbx_seq_one_letter_code
_entity_poly.pdbx_strand_id
1 'polypeptide(L)' 'QKLSKEERRTRSHRLIVRGAVFESIVPEAKNMTDEEATTLLRLALTSEPARKYLKKRAEGATS' A
#
# COMPACT_ATOMS: atom_id res chain seq x y z
N GLN A 1 -17.07 -4.61 20.33
CA GLN A 1 -17.98 -3.70 19.60
C GLN A 1 -17.77 -3.92 18.10
N LYS A 2 -18.82 -4.18 17.31
CA LYS A 2 -18.70 -4.34 15.84
C LYS A 2 -18.84 -2.98 15.16
N LEU A 3 -17.96 -2.67 14.21
CA LEU A 3 -18.01 -1.44 13.41
C LEU A 3 -19.34 -1.33 12.65
N SER A 4 -19.83 -0.10 12.51
CA SER A 4 -21.00 0.22 11.71
C SER A 4 -20.79 -0.17 10.24
N LYS A 5 -21.88 -0.28 9.47
CA LYS A 5 -21.79 -0.59 8.03
C LYS A 5 -21.01 0.49 7.27
N GLU A 6 -21.15 1.74 7.70
CA GLU A 6 -20.49 2.90 7.10
C GLU A 6 -19.00 2.91 7.41
N GLU A 7 -18.63 2.71 8.68
CA GLU A 7 -17.22 2.60 9.09
C GLU A 7 -16.50 1.45 8.38
N ARG A 8 -17.19 0.31 8.20
CA ARG A 8 -16.66 -0.81 7.41
C ARG A 8 -16.47 -0.45 5.95
N ARG A 9 -17.38 0.31 5.34
CA ARG A 9 -17.28 0.72 3.94
C ARG A 9 -16.09 1.67 3.75
N THR A 10 -15.94 2.66 4.61
CA THR A 10 -14.82 3.61 4.60
C THR A 10 -13.49 2.87 4.79
N ARG A 11 -13.42 1.97 5.77
CA ARG A 11 -12.23 1.14 5.99
C ARG A 11 -11.92 0.26 4.78
N SER A 12 -12.91 -0.43 4.22
CA SER A 12 -12.69 -1.29 3.04
C SER A 12 -12.22 -0.48 1.83
N HIS A 13 -12.80 0.70 1.58
CA HIS A 13 -12.36 1.56 0.49
C HIS A 13 -10.88 1.98 0.66
N ARG A 14 -10.52 2.44 1.86
CA ARG A 14 -9.14 2.81 2.20
C ARG A 14 -8.16 1.64 2.00
N LEU A 15 -8.51 0.45 2.48
CA LEU A 15 -7.67 -0.75 2.36
C LEU A 15 -7.53 -1.24 0.91
N ILE A 16 -8.54 -1.02 0.06
CA ILE A 16 -8.44 -1.32 -1.38
C ILE A 16 -7.51 -0.33 -2.05
N VAL A 17 -7.65 0.97 -1.76
CA VAL A 17 -6.86 2.03 -2.40
C VAL A 17 -5.40 1.99 -1.96
N ARG A 18 -5.14 1.87 -0.66
CA ARG A 18 -3.78 1.93 -0.09
C ARG A 18 -3.12 0.57 0.06
N GLY A 19 -3.90 -0.51 0.06
CA GLY A 19 -3.43 -1.87 0.26
C GLY A 19 -3.31 -2.24 1.74
N ALA A 20 -3.97 -3.33 2.14
CA ALA A 20 -3.94 -3.82 3.51
C ALA A 20 -2.54 -4.21 4.01
N VAL A 21 -1.67 -4.71 3.11
CA VAL A 21 -0.27 -5.03 3.44
C VAL A 21 0.54 -3.76 3.71
N PHE A 22 0.29 -2.69 2.96
CA PHE A 22 1.00 -1.44 3.16
C PHE A 22 0.62 -0.78 4.49
N GLU A 23 -0.67 -0.70 4.81
CA GLU A 23 -1.14 -0.18 6.11
C GLU A 23 -0.68 -1.01 7.32
N SER A 24 -0.34 -2.30 7.14
CA SER A 24 0.15 -3.13 8.24
C SER A 24 1.64 -2.92 8.53
N ILE A 25 2.43 -2.54 7.53
CA ILE A 25 3.88 -2.29 7.69
C ILE A 25 4.20 -0.81 7.92
N VAL A 26 3.31 0.11 7.52
CA VAL A 26 3.41 1.55 7.76
C VAL A 26 2.19 2.01 8.58
N PRO A 27 2.22 1.94 9.91
CA PRO A 27 1.11 2.35 10.76
C PRO A 27 0.65 3.80 10.54
N GLU A 28 1.58 4.68 10.16
CA GLU A 28 1.34 6.08 9.83
C GLU A 28 0.41 6.24 8.62
N ALA A 29 0.36 5.24 7.72
CA ALA A 29 -0.49 5.25 6.53
C ALA A 29 -1.99 5.23 6.84
N LYS A 30 -2.38 4.86 8.08
CA LYS A 30 -3.78 4.90 8.54
C LYS A 30 -4.34 6.32 8.56
N ASN A 31 -3.48 7.30 8.82
CA ASN A 31 -3.85 8.71 8.97
C ASN A 31 -3.52 9.53 7.72
N MET A 32 -2.86 8.94 6.72
CA MET A 32 -2.55 9.61 5.46
C MET A 32 -3.81 9.89 4.64
N THR A 33 -3.72 10.78 3.66
CA THR A 33 -4.62 10.84 2.52
C THR A 33 -4.21 9.82 1.45
N ASP A 34 -5.06 9.58 0.46
CA ASP A 34 -4.70 8.68 -0.66
C ASP A 34 -3.55 9.25 -1.49
N GLU A 35 -3.45 10.58 -1.57
CA GLU A 35 -2.38 11.29 -2.27
C GLU A 35 -1.04 11.17 -1.54
N GLU A 36 -1.02 11.33 -0.21
CA GLU A 36 0.17 11.12 0.61
C GLU A 36 0.67 9.68 0.52
N ALA A 37 -0.23 8.70 0.62
CA ALA A 37 0.11 7.29 0.47
C ALA A 37 0.69 6.99 -0.93
N THR A 38 0.07 7.54 -1.98
CA THR A 38 0.56 7.40 -3.36
C THR A 38 1.95 8.03 -3.54
N THR A 39 2.16 9.21 -2.96
CA THR A 39 3.43 9.93 -3.03
C THR A 39 4.54 9.16 -2.32
N LEU A 40 4.27 8.65 -1.12
CA LEU A 40 5.21 7.82 -0.36
C LEU A 40 5.55 6.54 -1.13
N LEU A 41 4.55 5.85 -1.69
CA LEU A 41 4.79 4.64 -2.48
C LEU A 41 5.66 4.93 -3.71
N ARG A 42 5.37 6.01 -4.46
CA ARG A 42 6.22 6.43 -5.59
C ARG A 42 7.65 6.68 -5.16
N LEU A 43 7.85 7.39 -4.04
CA LEU A 43 9.17 7.64 -3.49
C LEU A 43 9.89 6.35 -3.07
N ALA A 44 9.21 5.45 -2.36
CA ALA A 44 9.81 4.19 -1.91
C ALA A 44 10.24 3.29 -3.09
N LEU A 45 9.44 3.29 -4.16
CA LEU A 45 9.66 2.47 -5.36
C LEU A 45 10.79 2.98 -6.27
N THR A 46 11.28 4.21 -6.09
CA THR A 46 12.47 4.70 -6.81
C THR A 46 13.78 4.28 -6.15
N SER A 47 13.74 3.75 -4.93
CA SER A 47 14.94 3.27 -4.24
C SER A 47 15.59 2.07 -4.95
N GLU A 48 16.92 2.05 -5.00
CA GLU A 48 17.68 0.96 -5.64
C GLU A 48 17.32 -0.44 -5.11
N PRO A 49 17.16 -0.67 -3.78
CA PRO A 49 16.71 -1.95 -3.27
C PRO A 49 15.35 -2.39 -3.83
N ALA A 50 14.38 -1.47 -3.90
CA ALA A 50 13.06 -1.75 -4.45
C ALA A 50 13.13 -2.07 -5.95
N ARG A 51 13.86 -1.27 -6.72
CA ARG A 51 14.04 -1.50 -8.18
C ARG A 51 14.72 -2.83 -8.47
N LYS A 52 15.76 -3.19 -7.71
CA LYS A 52 16.46 -4.47 -7.85
C LYS A 52 15.56 -5.66 -7.50
N TYR A 53 14.76 -5.55 -6.44
CA TYR A 53 13.79 -6.58 -6.07
C TYR A 53 12.74 -6.78 -7.17
N LEU A 54 12.15 -5.70 -7.68
CA LEU A 54 11.13 -5.75 -8.72
C LEU A 54 11.69 -6.31 -10.04
N LYS A 55 12.90 -5.93 -10.43
CA LYS A 55 13.58 -6.48 -11.62
C LYS A 55 13.75 -8.00 -11.51
N LYS A 56 14.28 -8.50 -10.39
CA LYS A 56 14.40 -9.96 -10.15
C LYS A 56 13.06 -10.69 -10.24
N ARG A 57 11.98 -10.07 -9.74
CA ARG A 57 10.62 -10.65 -9.82
C ARG A 57 10.09 -10.70 -11.24
N ALA A 58 10.35 -9.68 -12.05
CA ALA A 58 9.95 -9.66 -13.45
C ALA A 58 10.70 -10.73 -14.27
N GLU A 59 12.00 -10.90 -14.03
CA GLU A 59 12.85 -11.91 -14.69
C GLU A 59 12.47 -13.35 -14.31
N GLY A 60 11.99 -13.58 -13.07
CA GLY A 60 11.52 -14.89 -12.62
C GLY A 60 10.05 -15.20 -12.96
N ALA A 61 9.30 -14.24 -13.52
CA ALA A 61 7.89 -14.43 -13.89
C ALA A 61 7.71 -14.86 -15.36
N THR A 62 8.79 -14.86 -16.16
CA THR A 62 8.82 -15.45 -17.49
C THR A 62 9.20 -16.93 -17.38
N SER A 63 8.22 -17.80 -17.15
CA SER A 63 8.30 -19.25 -17.34
C SER A 63 6.98 -19.77 -17.86
#